data_AF-A0A1Z4JSD0-F1
#
_entry.id   AF-A0A1Z4JSD0-F1
#
_cell.length_a   1.000
_cell.length_b   1.000
_cell.length_c   1.000
_cell.angle_alpha   90.00
_cell.angle_beta   90.00
_cell.angle_gamma   90.00
#
_symmetry.space_group_name_H-M   'P 1'
#
loop_
_entity.id
_entity.type
_entity.pdbx_description
1 polymer ?
#
loop_
_entity_poly.entity_id
_entity_poly.type
_entity_poly.pdbx_seq_one_letter_code
_entity_poly.pdbx_strand_id
1 'polypeptide(L)'
;MREALQNQQMVQGTAKGVLANDDRLYVAHPIRRNGQLLGVLRMSVTLEQFQRQFSFLWWMVIGTLLLTMLLCAVISDRLARSFSIPIQTMRNFAIRLGSGQFGDKLSIRQSNELDELAIELNRMSERLASLDQERRTFLANVSHELRTPIKYPSDRRSPAKWSRGRTALARSLF
;
A
#
# COMPACT_ATOMS: atom_id res chain seq x y z
N MET A 1 23.31 -21.68 -62.20
CA MET A 1 22.63 -22.68 -63.06
C MET A 1 23.53 -23.88 -63.39
N ARG A 2 24.85 -23.72 -63.55
CA ARG A 2 25.77 -24.85 -63.77
C ARG A 2 26.05 -25.70 -62.51
N GLU A 3 26.00 -25.12 -61.32
CA GLU A 3 26.35 -25.84 -60.08
C GLU A 3 25.25 -26.78 -59.53
N ALA A 4 23.97 -26.50 -59.82
CA ALA A 4 22.85 -27.33 -59.37
C ALA A 4 22.63 -28.61 -60.22
N LEU A 5 23.30 -28.72 -61.36
CA LEU A 5 23.23 -29.91 -62.23
C LEU A 5 24.27 -30.97 -61.85
N GLN A 6 25.30 -30.61 -61.08
CA GLN A 6 26.47 -31.46 -60.87
C GLN A 6 26.48 -32.15 -59.50
N ASN A 7 25.79 -31.60 -58.50
CA ASN A 7 25.80 -32.14 -57.16
C ASN A 7 24.38 -32.55 -56.76
N GLN A 8 24.15 -33.86 -56.64
CA GLN A 8 22.88 -34.53 -56.31
C GLN A 8 22.35 -34.21 -54.90
N GLN A 9 22.59 -33.01 -54.37
CA GLN A 9 22.18 -32.60 -53.04
C GLN A 9 21.24 -31.41 -53.10
N MET A 10 20.33 -31.36 -52.12
CA MET A 10 19.44 -30.24 -51.87
C MET A 10 20.28 -28.99 -51.56
N VAL A 11 20.54 -28.17 -52.57
CA VAL A 11 21.14 -26.85 -52.38
C VAL A 11 20.01 -25.90 -52.00
N GLN A 12 19.78 -25.74 -50.70
CA GLN A 12 19.08 -24.58 -50.17
C GLN A 12 20.01 -23.38 -50.34
N GLY A 13 19.57 -22.38 -51.09
CA GLY A 13 20.35 -21.17 -51.34
C GLY A 13 19.45 -19.97 -51.58
N THR A 14 19.87 -18.82 -51.11
CA THR A 14 19.29 -17.53 -51.49
C THR A 14 19.82 -17.16 -52.86
N ALA A 15 18.94 -16.93 -53.83
CA ALA A 15 19.33 -16.48 -55.16
C ALA A 15 18.48 -15.27 -55.54
N LYS A 16 19.14 -14.15 -55.80
CA LYS A 16 18.49 -12.91 -56.25
C LYS A 16 17.79 -13.18 -57.58
N GLY A 17 16.50 -12.89 -57.67
CA GLY A 17 15.70 -13.16 -58.87
C GLY A 17 16.21 -12.36 -60.08
N VAL A 18 16.51 -13.04 -61.19
CA VAL A 18 17.07 -12.40 -62.40
C VAL A 18 16.01 -11.58 -63.18
N LEU A 19 14.72 -11.63 -62.78
CA LEU A 19 13.62 -10.89 -63.43
C LEU A 19 12.83 -9.96 -62.49
N ALA A 20 13.13 -9.97 -61.19
CA ALA A 20 12.52 -9.08 -60.21
C ALA A 20 13.55 -8.84 -59.10
N ASN A 21 13.79 -7.57 -58.77
CA ASN A 21 14.82 -7.09 -57.83
C ASN A 21 14.51 -7.44 -56.37
N ASP A 22 13.98 -8.63 -56.12
CA ASP A 22 13.43 -9.02 -54.83
C ASP A 22 13.95 -10.40 -54.43
N ASP A 23 14.37 -10.53 -53.17
CA ASP A 23 15.00 -11.74 -52.64
C ASP A 23 13.94 -12.84 -52.50
N ARG A 24 14.07 -13.88 -53.32
CA ARG A 24 13.13 -15.00 -53.36
C ARG A 24 13.81 -16.27 -52.87
N LEU A 25 13.18 -16.91 -51.89
CA LEU A 25 13.56 -18.27 -51.49
C LEU A 25 13.03 -19.23 -52.55
N TYR A 26 13.92 -20.03 -53.14
CA TYR A 26 13.56 -21.01 -54.16
C TYR A 26 13.85 -22.43 -53.66
N VAL A 27 12.87 -23.31 -53.80
CA VAL A 27 13.07 -24.76 -53.70
C VAL A 27 12.81 -25.35 -55.08
N ALA A 28 13.80 -26.05 -55.62
CA ALA A 28 13.72 -26.69 -56.92
C ALA A 28 13.63 -28.21 -56.75
N HIS A 29 12.48 -28.80 -57.03
CA HIS A 29 12.32 -30.26 -57.08
C HIS A 29 12.34 -30.73 -58.55
N PRO A 30 13.30 -31.59 -58.95
CA PRO A 30 13.30 -32.16 -60.30
C PRO A 30 12.26 -33.28 -60.38
N ILE A 31 11.33 -33.18 -61.32
CA ILE A 31 10.35 -34.25 -61.59
C ILE A 31 10.89 -35.09 -62.74
N ARG A 32 11.22 -36.36 -62.46
CA ARG A 32 11.67 -37.34 -63.45
C ARG A 32 10.56 -38.34 -63.74
N ARG A 33 10.35 -38.67 -65.01
CA ARG A 33 9.52 -39.81 -65.44
C ARG A 33 10.34 -40.63 -66.43
N ASN A 34 10.48 -41.92 -66.20
CA ASN A 34 11.24 -42.86 -67.06
C ASN A 34 12.71 -42.44 -67.33
N GLY A 35 13.41 -41.94 -66.31
CA GLY A 35 14.85 -41.63 -66.43
C GLY A 35 15.21 -40.38 -67.24
N GLN A 36 14.25 -39.74 -67.91
CA GLN A 36 14.43 -38.45 -68.59
C GLN A 36 13.92 -37.29 -67.72
N LEU A 37 14.68 -36.19 -67.69
CA LEU A 37 14.37 -34.99 -66.94
C LEU A 37 13.24 -34.22 -67.67
N LEU A 38 12.00 -34.29 -67.15
CA LEU A 38 10.85 -33.62 -67.77
C LEU A 38 10.72 -32.14 -67.38
N GLY A 39 11.25 -31.73 -66.23
CA GLY A 39 11.18 -30.33 -65.78
C GLY A 39 11.53 -30.14 -64.31
N VAL A 40 11.61 -28.88 -63.89
CA VAL A 40 11.90 -28.49 -62.50
C VAL A 40 10.72 -27.67 -61.98
N LEU A 41 10.09 -28.12 -60.89
CA LEU A 41 9.07 -27.37 -60.19
C LEU A 41 9.76 -26.29 -59.35
N ARG A 42 9.55 -25.01 -59.70
CA ARG A 42 10.08 -23.86 -58.97
C ARG A 42 8.96 -23.21 -58.17
N MET A 43 8.91 -23.48 -56.87
CA MET A 43 8.07 -22.70 -55.95
C MET A 43 8.90 -21.51 -55.47
N SER A 44 8.39 -20.30 -55.67
CA SER A 44 9.02 -19.06 -55.19
C SER A 44 8.03 -18.32 -54.32
N VAL A 45 8.35 -18.17 -53.04
CA VAL A 45 7.60 -17.29 -52.15
C VAL A 45 8.41 -16.01 -51.98
N THR A 46 7.78 -14.87 -52.24
CA THR A 46 8.36 -13.54 -52.06
C THR A 46 8.51 -13.24 -50.58
N LEU A 47 9.73 -12.93 -50.12
CA LEU A 47 10.02 -12.60 -48.73
C LEU A 47 9.22 -11.38 -48.25
N GLU A 48 8.85 -10.47 -49.16
CA GLU A 48 8.00 -9.31 -48.88
C GLU A 48 6.60 -9.65 -48.35
N GLN A 49 6.04 -10.81 -48.72
CA GLN A 49 4.75 -11.27 -48.17
C GLN A 49 4.89 -11.72 -46.72
N PHE A 50 6.00 -12.39 -46.40
CA PHE A 50 6.32 -12.76 -45.01
C PHE A 50 6.62 -11.51 -44.17
N GLN A 51 7.43 -10.58 -44.66
CA GLN A 51 7.80 -9.38 -43.89
C GLN A 51 6.60 -8.51 -43.52
N ARG A 52 5.61 -8.33 -44.42
CA ARG A 52 4.39 -7.59 -44.10
C ARG A 52 3.55 -8.28 -43.02
N GLN A 53 3.39 -9.59 -43.10
CA GLN A 53 2.68 -10.37 -42.07
C GLN A 53 3.38 -10.32 -40.71
N PHE A 54 4.71 -10.43 -40.69
CA PHE A 54 5.49 -10.32 -39.47
C PHE A 54 5.43 -8.91 -38.86
N SER A 55 5.45 -7.85 -39.67
CA SER A 55 5.37 -6.47 -39.17
C SER A 55 4.07 -6.19 -38.42
N PHE A 56 2.94 -6.70 -38.92
CA PHE A 56 1.65 -6.55 -38.26
C PHE A 56 1.61 -7.28 -36.92
N LEU A 57 2.14 -8.51 -36.85
CA LEU A 57 2.24 -9.27 -35.60
C LEU A 57 3.11 -8.55 -34.57
N TRP A 58 4.26 -8.01 -34.98
CA TRP A 58 5.14 -7.25 -34.08
C TRP A 58 4.48 -6.00 -33.52
N TRP A 59 3.78 -5.23 -34.36
CA TRP A 59 3.01 -4.06 -33.89
C TRP A 59 1.88 -4.45 -32.93
N MET A 60 1.22 -5.59 -33.16
CA MET A 60 0.19 -6.11 -32.25
C MET A 60 0.78 -6.54 -30.90
N VAL A 61 1.93 -7.22 -30.90
CA VAL A 61 2.64 -7.62 -29.67
C VAL A 61 3.12 -6.40 -28.89
N ILE A 62 3.74 -5.43 -29.56
CA ILE A 62 4.21 -4.21 -28.91
C ILE A 62 3.03 -3.40 -28.37
N GLY A 63 1.94 -3.28 -29.15
CA GLY A 63 0.73 -2.59 -28.74
C GLY A 63 0.07 -3.21 -27.52
N THR A 64 -0.06 -4.53 -27.48
CA THR A 64 -0.63 -5.26 -26.32
C THR A 64 0.28 -5.19 -25.10
N LEU A 65 1.60 -5.26 -25.27
CA LEU A 65 2.57 -5.11 -24.18
C LEU A 65 2.51 -3.70 -23.58
N LEU A 66 2.50 -2.65 -24.41
CA LEU A 66 2.37 -1.27 -23.94
C LEU A 66 1.03 -1.03 -23.25
N LEU A 67 -0.07 -1.57 -23.81
CA LEU A 67 -1.39 -1.45 -23.21
C LEU A 67 -1.45 -2.11 -21.83
N THR A 68 -0.95 -3.34 -21.70
CA THR A 68 -0.94 -4.07 -20.42
C THR A 68 -0.05 -3.39 -19.38
N MET A 69 1.13 -2.91 -19.79
CA MET A 69 2.01 -2.15 -18.92
C MET A 69 1.36 -0.85 -18.41
N LEU A 70 0.68 -0.12 -19.28
CA LEU A 70 -0.04 1.10 -18.92
C LEU A 70 -1.21 0.80 -17.97
N LEU A 71 -1.98 -0.24 -18.24
CA LEU A 71 -3.06 -0.67 -17.36
C LEU A 71 -2.54 -1.06 -15.97
N CYS A 72 -1.47 -1.85 -15.90
CA CYS A 72 -0.82 -2.21 -14.63
C CYS A 72 -0.34 -0.98 -13.86
N ALA A 73 0.28 -0.01 -14.53
CA ALA A 73 0.73 1.22 -13.88
C ALA A 73 -0.44 2.03 -13.31
N VAL A 74 -1.53 2.17 -14.07
CA VAL A 74 -2.74 2.89 -13.62
C VAL A 74 -3.40 2.18 -12.44
N ILE A 75 -3.54 0.86 -12.49
CA ILE A 75 -4.13 0.07 -11.40
C ILE A 75 -3.25 0.15 -10.15
N SER A 76 -1.93 0.02 -10.30
CA SER A 76 -0.98 0.11 -9.19
C SER A 76 -1.04 1.47 -8.49
N ASP A 77 -1.02 2.58 -9.24
CA ASP A 77 -1.14 3.92 -8.68
C ASP A 77 -2.48 4.14 -7.97
N ARG A 78 -3.59 3.68 -8.58
CA ARG A 78 -4.93 3.71 -7.97
C ARG A 78 -4.98 2.94 -6.65
N LEU A 79 -4.42 1.73 -6.61
CA LEU A 79 -4.43 0.89 -5.43
C LEU A 79 -3.55 1.47 -4.31
N ALA A 80 -2.37 1.97 -4.65
CA ALA A 80 -1.48 2.63 -3.69
C ALA A 80 -2.15 3.84 -3.03
N ARG A 81 -2.83 4.68 -3.82
CA ARG A 81 -3.58 5.85 -3.31
C ARG A 81 -4.80 5.46 -2.50
N SER A 82 -5.51 4.40 -2.89
CA SER A 82 -6.73 3.98 -2.21
C SER A 82 -6.49 3.15 -0.95
N PHE A 83 -5.36 2.47 -0.81
CA PHE A 83 -5.12 1.58 0.34
C PHE A 83 -3.81 1.89 1.05
N SER A 84 -2.67 1.84 0.35
CA SER A 84 -1.36 1.97 0.99
C SER A 84 -1.15 3.32 1.69
N ILE A 85 -1.51 4.43 1.04
CA ILE A 85 -1.34 5.78 1.62
C ILE A 85 -2.22 5.96 2.88
N PRO A 86 -3.54 5.68 2.86
CA PRO A 86 -4.38 5.75 4.06
C PRO A 86 -3.87 4.88 5.21
N ILE A 87 -3.48 3.63 4.93
CA ILE A 87 -2.99 2.69 5.94
C ILE A 87 -1.70 3.20 6.58
N GLN A 88 -0.76 3.73 5.79
CA GLN A 88 0.45 4.36 6.32
C GLN A 88 0.13 5.59 7.18
N THR A 89 -0.86 6.39 6.75
CA THR A 89 -1.30 7.57 7.51
C THR A 89 -1.89 7.17 8.87
N MET A 90 -2.76 6.16 8.89
CA MET A 90 -3.31 5.56 10.12
C MET A 90 -2.22 4.99 11.03
N ARG A 91 -1.25 4.25 10.47
CA ARG A 91 -0.11 3.74 11.24
C ARG A 91 0.65 4.87 11.91
N ASN A 92 0.97 5.92 11.17
CA ASN A 92 1.71 7.06 11.72
C ASN A 92 0.90 7.78 12.79
N PHE A 93 -0.42 7.90 12.60
CA PHE A 93 -1.32 8.43 13.63
C PHE A 93 -1.31 7.58 14.90
N ALA A 94 -1.43 6.26 14.78
CA ALA A 94 -1.40 5.34 15.92
C ALA A 94 -0.05 5.40 16.67
N ILE A 95 1.07 5.55 15.95
CA ILE A 95 2.40 5.74 16.57
C ILE A 95 2.44 7.04 17.38
N ARG A 96 1.92 8.15 16.84
CA ARG A 96 1.84 9.43 17.60
C ARG A 96 0.91 9.31 18.81
N LEU A 97 -0.20 8.60 18.66
CA LEU A 97 -1.11 8.34 19.76
C LEU A 97 -0.43 7.55 20.87
N GLY A 98 0.35 6.52 20.52
CA GLY A 98 1.14 5.73 21.47
C GLY A 98 2.27 6.51 22.15
N SER A 99 2.76 7.60 21.55
CA SER A 99 3.79 8.46 22.15
C SER A 99 3.23 9.55 23.07
N GLY A 100 1.92 9.55 23.33
CA GLY A 100 1.25 10.50 24.22
C GLY A 100 0.84 11.82 23.55
N GLN A 101 0.92 11.90 22.22
CA GLN A 101 0.43 13.05 21.46
C GLN A 101 -1.06 12.86 21.17
N PHE A 102 -1.89 13.21 22.16
CA PHE A 102 -3.35 13.15 22.06
C PHE A 102 -3.92 14.47 21.49
N GLY A 103 -5.05 14.39 20.79
CA GLY A 103 -5.76 15.57 20.27
C GLY A 103 -5.54 15.87 18.78
N ASP A 104 -4.62 15.16 18.12
CA ASP A 104 -4.56 15.14 16.65
C ASP A 104 -5.81 14.46 16.08
N LYS A 105 -6.28 14.94 14.91
CA LYS A 105 -7.36 14.32 14.14
C LYS A 105 -6.83 13.65 12.88
N LEU A 106 -7.15 12.38 12.71
CA LEU A 106 -6.96 11.62 11.49
C LEU A 106 -8.12 11.93 10.52
N SER A 107 -7.82 12.48 9.35
CA SER A 107 -8.81 12.66 8.28
C SER A 107 -8.47 11.76 7.10
N ILE A 108 -9.31 10.76 6.86
CA ILE A 108 -9.19 9.84 5.72
C ILE A 108 -10.44 10.10 4.87
N ARG A 109 -10.27 10.65 3.67
CA ARG A 109 -11.40 10.94 2.79
C ARG A 109 -11.71 9.73 1.90
N GLN A 110 -12.30 8.71 2.50
CA GLN A 110 -12.83 7.53 1.81
C GLN A 110 -14.23 7.20 2.33
N SER A 111 -14.98 6.40 1.59
CA SER A 111 -16.35 6.00 1.96
C SER A 111 -16.41 4.47 2.05
N ASN A 112 -15.52 3.90 2.86
CA ASN A 112 -15.34 2.47 3.06
C ASN A 112 -14.95 2.19 4.52
N GLU A 113 -14.60 0.96 4.82
CA GLU A 113 -14.24 0.47 6.17
C GLU A 113 -13.04 1.21 6.77
N LEU A 114 -12.19 1.84 5.94
CA LEU A 114 -11.08 2.66 6.43
C LEU A 114 -11.57 3.96 7.06
N ASP A 115 -12.63 4.57 6.55
CA ASP A 115 -13.19 5.79 7.16
C ASP A 115 -13.80 5.49 8.53
N GLU A 116 -14.54 4.38 8.64
CA GLU A 116 -15.06 3.92 9.92
C GLU A 116 -13.95 3.66 10.94
N LEU A 117 -12.87 3.00 10.52
CA LEU A 117 -11.69 2.80 11.36
C LEU A 117 -11.02 4.13 11.75
N ALA A 118 -10.96 5.10 10.85
CA ALA A 118 -10.41 6.42 11.14
C ALA A 118 -11.23 7.16 12.19
N ILE A 119 -12.56 7.07 12.10
CA ILE A 119 -13.50 7.63 13.08
C ILE A 119 -13.25 6.99 14.45
N GLU A 120 -13.08 5.67 14.53
CA GLU A 120 -12.86 5.00 15.81
C GLU A 120 -11.47 5.31 16.41
N LEU A 121 -10.43 5.43 15.57
CA LEU A 121 -9.11 5.92 16.00
C LEU A 121 -9.18 7.35 16.57
N ASN A 122 -9.98 8.23 15.96
CA ASN A 122 -10.19 9.58 16.47
C ASN A 122 -10.90 9.58 17.82
N ARG A 123 -11.95 8.76 17.98
CA ARG A 123 -12.64 8.61 19.28
C ARG A 123 -11.71 8.11 20.37
N MET A 124 -10.81 7.18 20.03
CA MET A 124 -9.78 6.71 20.95
C MET A 124 -8.81 7.84 21.33
N SER A 125 -8.38 8.66 20.36
CA SER A 125 -7.55 9.85 20.60
C SER A 125 -8.20 10.85 21.55
N GLU A 126 -9.48 11.14 21.35
CA GLU A 126 -10.25 12.04 22.20
C GLU A 126 -10.41 11.49 23.63
N ARG A 127 -10.70 10.19 23.79
CA ARG A 127 -10.79 9.55 25.11
C ARG A 127 -9.47 9.54 25.86
N LEU A 128 -8.35 9.31 25.16
CA LEU A 128 -7.03 9.36 25.78
C LEU A 128 -6.67 10.79 26.21
N ALA A 129 -7.02 11.79 25.39
CA ALA A 129 -6.83 13.19 25.75
C ALA A 129 -7.61 13.57 27.02
N SER A 130 -8.87 13.14 27.15
CA SER A 130 -9.66 13.42 28.34
C SER A 130 -9.10 12.73 29.59
N LEU A 131 -8.69 11.46 29.47
CA LEU A 131 -8.07 10.73 30.58
C LEU A 131 -6.75 11.35 31.05
N ASP A 132 -5.91 11.83 30.12
CA ASP A 132 -4.66 12.52 30.49
C ASP A 132 -4.96 13.84 31.21
N GLN A 133 -5.98 14.59 30.76
CA GLN A 133 -6.39 15.84 31.38
C GLN A 133 -6.96 15.62 32.80
N GLU A 134 -7.80 14.60 32.99
CA GLU A 134 -8.31 14.21 34.31
C GLU A 134 -7.17 13.84 35.25
N ARG A 135 -6.21 13.03 34.77
CA ARG A 135 -5.02 12.65 35.54
C ARG A 135 -4.21 13.87 35.97
N ARG A 136 -3.95 14.82 35.06
CA ARG A 136 -3.22 16.07 35.38
C ARG A 136 -3.95 16.90 36.41
N THR A 137 -5.27 17.03 36.27
CA THR A 137 -6.12 17.80 37.19
C THR A 137 -6.11 17.17 38.59
N PHE A 138 -6.22 15.85 38.68
CA PHE A 138 -6.13 15.12 39.94
C PHE A 138 -4.78 15.36 40.63
N LEU A 139 -3.67 15.20 39.90
CA LEU A 139 -2.33 15.43 40.44
C LEU A 139 -2.12 16.88 40.90
N ALA A 140 -2.67 17.85 40.17
CA ALA A 140 -2.63 19.26 40.55
C ALA A 140 -3.39 19.51 41.86
N ASN A 141 -4.60 18.96 41.99
CA ASN A 141 -5.44 19.10 43.17
C ASN A 141 -4.77 18.47 44.41
N VAL A 142 -4.25 17.24 44.28
CA VAL A 142 -3.53 16.56 45.38
C VAL A 142 -2.30 17.36 45.79
N SER A 143 -1.54 17.89 44.82
CA SER A 143 -0.37 18.74 45.12
C SER A 143 -0.78 20.01 45.85
N HIS A 144 -1.94 20.58 45.50
CA HIS A 144 -2.46 21.78 46.16
C HIS A 144 -2.83 21.52 47.62
N GLU A 145 -3.53 20.42 47.91
CA GLU A 145 -3.90 20.07 49.30
C GLU A 145 -2.70 19.70 50.16
N LEU A 146 -1.70 19.02 49.60
CA LEU A 146 -0.45 18.72 50.29
C LEU A 146 0.41 19.97 50.53
N ARG A 147 0.36 20.95 49.62
CA ARG A 147 1.18 22.18 49.69
C ARG A 147 0.61 23.24 50.64
N THR A 148 -0.67 23.20 50.95
CA THR A 148 -1.24 23.91 52.10
C THR A 148 -1.21 22.97 53.30
N PRO A 149 -0.07 22.81 54.01
CA PRO A 149 -0.05 21.91 55.14
C PRO A 149 -1.10 22.38 56.13
N ILE A 150 -1.84 21.41 56.63
CA ILE A 150 -2.84 21.52 57.69
C ILE A 150 -2.22 22.39 58.78
N LYS A 151 -2.67 23.65 58.89
CA LYS A 151 -2.47 24.44 60.11
C LYS A 151 -3.21 23.68 61.18
N TYR A 152 -2.48 22.82 61.88
CA TYR A 152 -2.96 22.11 63.04
C TYR A 152 -3.55 23.15 63.99
N PRO A 153 -4.80 23.01 64.47
CA PRO A 153 -5.25 23.75 65.62
C PRO A 153 -4.36 23.31 66.79
N SER A 154 -3.31 24.07 67.04
CA SER A 154 -2.43 23.87 68.18
C SER A 154 -3.27 24.06 69.44
N ASP A 155 -3.49 22.95 70.12
CA ASP A 155 -3.55 22.78 71.57
C ASP A 155 -4.13 23.96 72.37
N ARG A 156 -5.27 23.72 73.02
CA ARG A 156 -5.55 24.37 74.31
C ARG A 156 -5.99 23.35 75.33
N ARG A 157 -5.03 22.56 75.83
CA ARG A 157 -5.05 22.05 77.20
C ARG A 157 -5.29 23.22 78.15
N SER A 158 -6.48 23.24 78.75
CA SER A 158 -6.74 24.00 79.97
C SER A 158 -6.45 23.08 81.15
N PRO A 159 -5.49 23.41 82.04
CA PRO A 159 -5.22 22.60 83.21
C PRO A 159 -6.33 22.77 84.24
N ALA A 160 -6.63 21.67 84.92
CA ALA A 160 -7.55 21.56 86.03
C ALA A 160 -7.36 22.67 87.09
N LYS A 161 -8.47 23.14 87.65
CA LYS A 161 -8.50 23.77 88.97
C LYS A 161 -9.55 23.07 89.83
N TRP A 162 -9.03 22.21 90.70
CA TRP A 162 -9.70 21.69 91.87
C TRP A 162 -9.89 22.85 92.87
N SER A 163 -11.10 23.07 93.38
CA SER A 163 -11.31 23.80 94.63
C SER A 163 -12.39 23.11 95.48
N ARG A 164 -11.98 22.86 96.71
CA ARG A 164 -12.61 22.11 97.79
C ARG A 164 -14.03 22.60 98.14
N GLY A 165 -14.77 21.69 98.76
CA GLY A 165 -16.13 21.89 99.22
C GLY A 165 -16.32 22.99 100.26
N ARG A 166 -17.59 23.28 100.53
CA ARG A 166 -18.23 23.05 101.84
C ARG A 166 -19.71 23.47 101.79
N THR A 167 -20.53 22.58 102.36
CA THR A 167 -21.66 22.85 103.27
C THR A 167 -22.95 23.50 102.76
N ALA A 168 -24.03 22.94 103.32
CA ALA A 168 -25.27 23.60 103.75
C ALA A 168 -26.27 23.96 102.63
N LEU A 169 -27.55 23.62 102.68
CA LEU A 169 -28.39 23.08 103.74
C LEU A 169 -29.61 22.43 103.09
N ALA A 170 -30.13 21.41 103.76
CA ALA A 170 -31.48 20.92 103.60
C ALA A 170 -32.49 22.09 103.51
N ARG A 171 -33.39 22.03 102.54
CA ARG A 171 -34.62 22.81 102.56
C ARG A 171 -35.80 21.87 102.44
N SER A 172 -36.42 21.71 103.60
CA SER A 172 -37.69 21.10 103.91
C SER A 172 -38.86 21.55 103.02
N LEU A 173 -39.76 20.61 102.77
CA LEU A 173 -41.23 20.73 102.80
C LEU A 173 -41.84 21.91 102.03
N PHE A 174 -42.38 21.63 100.84
CA PHE A 174 -43.82 21.53 100.59
C PHE A 174 -44.06 20.79 99.28
#